data_AF-A0ABC8W1K9-F1
#
_entry.id   AF-A0ABC8W1K9-F1
#
_cell.length_a   1.000
_cell.length_b   1.000
_cell.length_c   1.000
_cell.angle_alpha   90.00
_cell.angle_beta   90.00
_cell.angle_gamma   90.00
#
_symmetry.space_group_name_H-M   'P 1'
#
loop_
_entity.id
_entity.type
_entity.pdbx_description
1 polymer ?
#
loop_
_entity_poly.entity_id
_entity_poly.type
_entity_poly.pdbx_seq_one_letter_code
_entity_poly.pdbx_strand_id
1 'polypeptide(L)'
;MDEGYANLPTSHLLGSVPAVTQDDRKPGVPAAQDAGATSRLQEFPPAPGGNGGGYRPPGAPADGDVENQANWKGYFNVASYAPYFNVDTDVVVDRLISSVYPMDGFYRKIDVNPDMYGPLWITTTLVFMLAAFGNFATYLMQKKKDPEIWNFDVGYFNWAASVMYGYAIVVPAVFFFLFQYFGSRPNLVRFWCMWGYSLFVFIPASVLLLIPVEFLRWVIIALSGGASSWFIVLNLKDCTQGADMMVLIASAAALQFALALFIKVFFFA
;
A
#
# COMPACT_ATOMS: atom_id res chain seq x y z
N MET A 1 29.68 57.78 -20.23
CA MET A 1 28.80 56.62 -20.07
C MET A 1 28.38 56.60 -18.61
N ASP A 2 27.34 57.40 -18.35
CA ASP A 2 26.19 57.22 -17.42
C ASP A 2 26.50 56.55 -16.07
N GLU A 3 26.54 57.31 -14.95
CA GLU A 3 25.41 57.61 -14.02
C GLU A 3 24.73 56.33 -13.47
N GLY A 4 24.51 56.08 -12.17
CA GLY A 4 24.57 56.87 -10.95
C GLY A 4 24.06 56.01 -9.78
N TYR A 5 24.41 56.40 -8.56
CA TYR A 5 24.01 55.77 -7.28
C TYR A 5 22.49 55.89 -6.99
N ALA A 6 22.01 55.02 -6.08
CA ALA A 6 21.01 55.28 -5.02
C ALA A 6 19.66 54.52 -5.06
N ASN A 7 19.42 53.80 -3.95
CA ASN A 7 18.19 53.68 -3.16
C ASN A 7 16.86 53.32 -3.87
N LEU A 8 16.37 52.11 -3.58
CA LEU A 8 14.97 51.73 -3.77
C LEU A 8 14.07 52.43 -2.73
N PRO A 9 12.98 53.10 -3.14
CA PRO A 9 12.03 53.72 -2.23
C PRO A 9 10.97 52.73 -1.72
N THR A 10 10.76 52.78 -0.40
CA THR A 10 9.61 52.27 0.35
C THR A 10 8.35 53.11 0.06
N SER A 11 7.17 52.55 0.35
CA SER A 11 5.78 53.08 0.29
C SER A 11 5.02 52.71 -0.99
N HIS A 12 3.82 52.12 -0.97
CA HIS A 12 2.67 52.38 -0.10
C HIS A 12 1.91 51.09 0.25
N LEU A 13 1.80 50.81 1.56
CA LEU A 13 0.72 50.03 2.17
C LEU A 13 -0.21 51.04 2.86
N LEU A 14 -1.51 51.00 2.57
CA LEU A 14 -2.53 51.76 3.27
C LEU A 14 -3.85 51.00 3.23
N GLY A 15 -4.35 50.63 4.41
CA GLY A 15 -5.57 49.86 4.60
C GLY A 15 -5.65 49.29 6.02
N SER A 16 -5.46 50.17 6.99
CA SER A 16 -5.25 49.96 8.42
C SER A 16 -6.45 49.30 9.11
N VAL A 17 -6.19 48.24 9.89
CA VAL A 17 -7.13 47.67 10.86
C VAL A 17 -7.04 48.49 12.16
N PRO A 18 -8.14 49.04 12.71
CA PRO A 18 -8.09 49.71 14.01
C PRO A 18 -8.07 48.67 15.14
N ALA A 19 -7.07 48.76 16.00
CA ALA A 19 -7.10 48.16 17.33
C ALA A 19 -7.85 49.10 18.28
N VAL A 20 -8.88 48.61 18.96
CA VAL A 20 -9.52 49.30 20.08
C VAL A 20 -9.49 48.38 21.29
N THR A 21 -8.76 48.80 22.32
CA THR A 21 -8.86 48.31 23.69
C THR A 21 -9.65 49.32 24.50
N GLN A 22 -10.69 48.87 25.23
CA GLN A 22 -10.94 49.34 26.58
C GLN A 22 -11.85 48.34 27.31
N ASP A 23 -11.27 47.67 28.31
CA ASP A 23 -11.99 47.08 29.44
C ASP A 23 -12.51 48.23 30.33
N ASP A 24 -13.79 48.23 30.67
CA ASP A 24 -14.26 48.51 32.04
C ASP A 24 -15.79 48.35 32.20
N ARG A 25 -16.16 47.61 33.28
CA ARG A 25 -17.38 47.70 34.12
C ARG A 25 -18.73 47.06 33.67
N LYS A 26 -19.07 45.96 34.37
CA LYS A 26 -20.41 45.34 34.65
C LYS A 26 -21.44 46.30 35.30
N PRO A 27 -22.74 45.93 35.56
CA PRO A 27 -23.57 44.75 35.16
C PRO A 27 -25.03 45.08 34.71
N GLY A 28 -25.78 44.12 34.14
CA GLY A 28 -27.26 44.19 34.06
C GLY A 28 -27.92 43.23 33.05
N VAL A 29 -29.05 42.63 33.43
CA VAL A 29 -29.93 41.67 32.71
C VAL A 29 -31.37 42.24 32.82
N PRO A 30 -32.46 41.75 32.15
CA PRO A 30 -32.77 41.32 30.77
C PRO A 30 -33.93 42.16 30.12
N ALA A 31 -34.27 41.93 28.83
CA ALA A 31 -35.62 42.06 28.20
C ALA A 31 -35.47 42.22 26.66
N ALA A 32 -35.97 41.32 25.81
CA ALA A 32 -37.34 41.16 25.30
C ALA A 32 -37.78 42.18 24.21
N GLN A 33 -38.25 41.61 23.09
CA GLN A 33 -39.25 42.10 22.11
C GLN A 33 -38.86 42.98 20.91
N ASP A 34 -39.02 42.33 19.75
CA ASP A 34 -39.85 42.70 18.59
C ASP A 34 -39.38 43.66 17.47
N ALA A 35 -39.68 43.15 16.27
CA ALA A 35 -40.16 43.85 15.07
C ALA A 35 -39.19 44.69 14.22
N GLY A 36 -38.74 44.06 13.12
CA GLY A 36 -39.26 44.42 11.80
C GLY A 36 -38.61 45.57 11.04
N ALA A 37 -37.76 45.24 10.05
CA ALA A 37 -37.69 45.97 8.79
C ALA A 37 -37.19 45.02 7.67
N THR A 38 -38.15 44.37 7.01
CA THR A 38 -37.98 43.61 5.79
C THR A 38 -37.79 44.55 4.59
N SER A 39 -36.70 44.41 3.84
CA SER A 39 -36.64 44.77 2.42
C SER A 39 -36.82 43.49 1.60
N ARG A 40 -38.03 43.35 1.04
CA ARG A 40 -38.44 42.27 0.14
C ARG A 40 -37.90 42.47 -1.27
N LEU A 41 -37.78 41.33 -1.96
CA LEU A 41 -37.84 41.02 -3.41
C LEU A 41 -36.60 40.17 -3.73
N GLN A 42 -36.69 38.86 -4.00
CA GLN A 42 -37.56 38.26 -5.01
C GLN A 42 -37.70 36.76 -4.73
N GLU A 43 -38.94 36.31 -4.52
CA GLU A 43 -39.29 34.89 -4.33
C GLU A 43 -39.40 34.22 -5.72
N PHE A 44 -38.64 33.15 -5.94
CA PHE A 44 -38.75 32.30 -7.13
C PHE A 44 -39.47 30.98 -6.76
N PRO A 45 -40.28 30.43 -7.68
CA PRO A 45 -41.16 29.30 -7.39
C PRO A 45 -40.36 27.98 -7.24
N PRO A 46 -40.90 26.95 -6.56
CA PRO A 46 -40.21 25.68 -6.43
C PRO A 46 -40.17 24.97 -7.80
N ALA A 47 -39.02 24.37 -8.09
CA ALA A 47 -38.73 23.73 -9.37
C ALA A 47 -39.60 22.47 -9.59
N PRO A 48 -40.25 22.30 -10.76
CA PRO A 48 -40.53 20.99 -11.30
C PRO A 48 -39.24 20.46 -11.95
N GLY A 49 -38.99 19.16 -11.77
CA GLY A 49 -37.73 18.51 -12.15
C GLY A 49 -37.27 18.78 -13.59
N GLY A 50 -35.96 18.69 -13.77
CA GLY A 50 -35.33 18.71 -15.10
C GLY A 50 -34.04 19.49 -15.14
N ASN A 51 -32.93 18.76 -15.04
CA ASN A 51 -31.70 18.92 -15.83
C ASN A 51 -31.26 20.36 -16.19
N GLY A 52 -30.21 20.88 -15.54
CA GLY A 52 -29.55 22.12 -15.96
C GLY A 52 -28.37 22.48 -15.08
N GLY A 53 -27.17 22.50 -15.68
CA GLY A 53 -25.89 22.61 -14.99
C GLY A 53 -25.68 23.91 -14.21
N GLY A 54 -25.11 23.77 -13.01
CA GLY A 54 -24.52 24.86 -12.25
C GLY A 54 -23.09 25.13 -12.70
N TYR A 55 -22.74 26.41 -12.86
CA TYR A 55 -21.40 26.86 -13.21
C TYR A 55 -20.35 26.37 -12.20
N ARG A 56 -19.30 25.71 -12.70
CA ARG A 56 -18.10 25.30 -11.94
C ARG A 56 -16.99 26.33 -12.23
N PRO A 57 -16.35 26.93 -11.21
CA PRO A 57 -15.26 27.88 -11.44
C PRO A 57 -14.03 27.18 -12.07
N PRO A 58 -13.30 27.81 -13.00
CA PRO A 58 -12.14 27.20 -13.64
C PRO A 58 -10.96 27.20 -12.65
N GLY A 59 -10.58 26.02 -12.16
CA GLY A 59 -9.37 25.85 -11.34
C GLY A 59 -9.46 24.92 -10.13
N ALA A 60 -10.63 24.34 -9.83
CA ALA A 60 -10.70 23.28 -8.82
C ALA A 60 -10.13 21.97 -9.42
N PRO A 61 -9.20 21.27 -8.74
CA PRO A 61 -8.85 19.91 -9.15
C PRO A 61 -10.13 19.09 -9.15
N ALA A 62 -10.30 18.25 -10.16
CA ALA A 62 -11.42 17.34 -10.23
C ALA A 62 -11.32 16.39 -9.04
N ASP A 63 -12.02 16.72 -7.95
CA ASP A 63 -12.48 15.73 -7.01
C ASP A 63 -13.26 14.72 -7.85
N GLY A 64 -12.59 13.60 -8.11
CA GLY A 64 -13.24 12.42 -8.64
C GLY A 64 -14.23 12.01 -7.57
N ASP A 65 -15.47 12.45 -7.73
CA ASP A 65 -16.61 11.91 -7.02
C ASP A 65 -16.58 10.40 -7.27
N VAL A 66 -15.94 9.65 -6.38
CA VAL A 66 -16.16 8.22 -6.24
C VAL A 66 -17.55 8.13 -5.65
N GLU A 67 -18.53 8.38 -6.50
CA GLU A 67 -19.92 8.04 -6.26
C GLU A 67 -19.87 6.57 -5.85
N ASN A 68 -20.19 6.34 -4.57
CA ASN A 68 -20.16 5.03 -3.94
C ASN A 68 -21.30 4.23 -4.56
N GLN A 69 -21.12 3.80 -5.82
CA GLN A 69 -22.06 2.99 -6.54
C GLN A 69 -22.02 1.61 -5.89
N ALA A 70 -22.86 1.45 -4.87
CA ALA A 70 -23.26 0.18 -4.27
C ALA A 70 -24.07 -0.65 -5.29
N ASN A 71 -23.46 -0.92 -6.44
CA ASN A 71 -23.98 -1.70 -7.54
C ASN A 71 -22.81 -2.50 -8.10
N TRP A 72 -23.10 -3.69 -8.65
CA TRP A 72 -22.12 -4.59 -9.27
C TRP A 72 -21.11 -3.86 -10.18
N LYS A 73 -21.54 -2.77 -10.83
CA LYS A 73 -20.70 -1.88 -11.64
C LYS A 73 -19.52 -1.28 -10.90
N GLY A 74 -19.62 -0.96 -9.60
CA GLY A 74 -18.51 -0.45 -8.79
C GLY A 74 -17.38 -1.46 -8.63
N TYR A 75 -17.69 -2.75 -8.45
CA TYR A 75 -16.66 -3.80 -8.36
C TYR A 75 -15.91 -4.05 -9.67
N PHE A 76 -16.49 -3.71 -10.82
CA PHE A 76 -15.83 -3.81 -12.13
C PHE A 76 -15.32 -2.46 -12.65
N ASN A 77 -15.43 -1.40 -11.84
CA ASN A 77 -14.97 -0.08 -12.22
C ASN A 77 -13.51 0.12 -11.80
N VAL A 78 -12.64 0.47 -12.75
CA VAL A 78 -11.22 0.77 -12.49
C VAL A 78 -11.07 1.90 -11.46
N ALA A 79 -11.97 2.89 -11.47
CA ALA A 79 -11.94 4.01 -10.53
C ALA A 79 -12.09 3.56 -9.06
N SER A 80 -12.78 2.45 -8.81
CA SER A 80 -12.95 1.89 -7.46
C SER A 80 -11.66 1.25 -6.90
N TYR A 81 -10.69 0.93 -7.76
CA TYR A 81 -9.39 0.40 -7.36
C TYR A 81 -8.28 1.47 -7.30
N ALA A 82 -8.49 2.62 -7.93
CA ALA A 82 -7.50 3.71 -7.99
C ALA A 82 -6.92 4.12 -6.61
N PRO A 83 -7.70 4.18 -5.51
CA PRO A 83 -7.16 4.52 -4.19
C PRO A 83 -6.06 3.56 -3.70
N TYR A 84 -6.13 2.27 -4.05
CA TYR A 84 -5.14 1.26 -3.61
C TYR A 84 -3.80 1.35 -4.35
N PHE A 85 -3.75 2.11 -5.44
CA PHE A 85 -2.55 2.35 -6.25
C PHE A 85 -2.03 3.79 -6.12
N ASN A 86 -2.81 4.69 -5.52
CA ASN A 86 -2.39 6.06 -5.25
C ASN A 86 -1.63 6.12 -3.91
N VAL A 87 -0.36 5.69 -3.94
CA VAL A 87 0.47 5.56 -2.74
C VAL A 87 1.82 6.22 -2.97
N ASP A 88 2.25 7.00 -1.99
CA ASP A 88 3.53 7.69 -2.04
C ASP A 88 4.70 6.72 -1.78
N THR A 89 5.87 7.06 -2.33
CA THR A 89 7.06 6.18 -2.28
C THR A 89 7.58 6.00 -0.86
N ASP A 90 7.51 7.02 -0.03
CA ASP A 90 7.89 6.96 1.39
C ASP A 90 7.02 5.97 2.17
N VAL A 91 5.72 5.92 1.88
CA VAL A 91 4.80 4.94 2.48
C VAL A 91 5.19 3.52 2.08
N VAL A 92 5.53 3.29 0.81
CA VAL A 92 5.99 1.97 0.33
C VAL A 92 7.30 1.59 1.02
N VAL A 93 8.26 2.51 1.13
CA VAL A 93 9.56 2.27 1.78
C VAL A 93 9.40 1.97 3.27
N ASP A 94 8.56 2.72 4.00
CA ASP A 94 8.26 2.44 5.42
C ASP A 94 7.67 1.03 5.59
N ARG A 95 6.76 0.63 4.68
CA ARG A 95 6.17 -0.71 4.66
C ARG A 95 7.20 -1.79 4.34
N LEU A 96 8.12 -1.55 3.42
CA LEU A 96 9.23 -2.46 3.11
C LEU A 96 10.13 -2.65 4.34
N ILE A 97 10.54 -1.56 4.99
CA ILE A 97 11.39 -1.62 6.20
C ILE A 97 10.65 -2.36 7.31
N SER A 98 9.38 -2.04 7.52
CA SER A 98 8.52 -2.71 8.50
C SER A 98 8.28 -4.19 8.18
N SER A 99 8.36 -4.60 6.91
CA SER A 99 8.28 -6.01 6.50
C SER A 99 9.51 -6.82 6.89
N VAL A 100 10.68 -6.18 6.88
CA VAL A 100 11.96 -6.78 7.28
C VAL A 100 12.13 -6.74 8.79
N TYR A 101 11.68 -5.65 9.43
CA TYR A 101 11.72 -5.44 10.87
C TYR A 101 10.30 -5.23 11.44
N PRO A 102 9.56 -6.32 11.71
CA PRO A 102 8.13 -6.28 12.08
C PRO A 102 7.82 -5.77 13.51
N MET A 103 8.70 -5.03 14.17
CA MET A 103 8.49 -4.63 15.57
C MET A 103 7.45 -3.50 15.75
N ASP A 104 7.14 -2.73 14.70
CA ASP A 104 6.25 -1.58 14.77
C ASP A 104 4.78 -1.87 14.40
N GLY A 105 4.37 -3.14 14.35
CA GLY A 105 2.98 -3.54 14.11
C GLY A 105 2.47 -3.15 12.71
N PHE A 106 3.03 -3.78 11.68
CA PHE A 106 2.71 -3.52 10.28
C PHE A 106 1.20 -3.63 9.97
N TYR A 107 0.50 -4.59 10.58
CA TYR A 107 -0.94 -4.81 10.40
C TYR A 107 -1.77 -3.58 10.80
N ARG A 108 -1.33 -2.87 11.85
CA ARG A 108 -1.95 -1.62 12.30
C ARG A 108 -1.65 -0.45 11.35
N LYS A 109 -0.47 -0.43 10.74
CA LYS A 109 -0.10 0.61 9.75
C LYS A 109 -0.95 0.53 8.47
N ILE A 110 -1.33 -0.69 8.05
CA ILE A 110 -2.16 -0.92 6.86
C ILE A 110 -3.66 -0.92 7.16
N ASP A 111 -4.07 -0.62 8.40
CA ASP A 111 -5.46 -0.60 8.82
C ASP A 111 -6.24 0.48 8.04
N VAL A 112 -5.72 1.70 8.06
CA VAL A 112 -6.43 2.87 7.49
C VAL A 112 -6.35 2.92 5.96
N ASN A 113 -5.21 2.56 5.37
CA ASN A 113 -5.00 2.67 3.92
C ASN A 113 -4.12 1.51 3.38
N PRO A 114 -4.67 0.30 3.19
CA PRO A 114 -3.93 -0.81 2.59
C PRO A 114 -3.63 -0.52 1.12
N ASP A 115 -2.48 -0.95 0.61
CA ASP A 115 -2.13 -0.76 -0.81
C ASP A 115 -2.10 -2.09 -1.59
N MET A 116 -2.26 -1.96 -2.91
CA MET A 116 -2.03 -3.05 -3.87
C MET A 116 -0.81 -2.80 -4.77
N TYR A 117 -0.29 -1.56 -4.81
CA TYR A 117 0.88 -1.20 -5.60
C TYR A 117 2.15 -1.93 -5.14
N GLY A 118 2.47 -1.88 -3.84
CA GLY A 118 3.64 -2.53 -3.26
C GLY A 118 3.65 -4.05 -3.50
N PRO A 119 2.60 -4.81 -3.13
CA PRO A 119 2.49 -6.23 -3.42
C PRO A 119 2.69 -6.59 -4.88
N LEU A 120 2.07 -5.83 -5.80
CA LEU A 120 2.19 -6.07 -7.24
C LEU A 120 3.64 -5.85 -7.70
N TRP A 121 4.27 -4.76 -7.27
CA TRP A 121 5.65 -4.43 -7.59
C TRP A 121 6.64 -5.47 -7.04
N ILE A 122 6.50 -5.86 -5.76
CA ILE A 122 7.34 -6.87 -5.10
C ILE A 122 7.23 -8.20 -5.84
N THR A 123 6.01 -8.67 -6.10
CA THR A 123 5.78 -9.97 -6.75
C THR A 123 6.36 -9.98 -8.15
N THR A 124 6.14 -8.92 -8.93
CA THR A 124 6.65 -8.81 -10.31
C THR A 124 8.18 -8.76 -10.34
N THR A 125 8.79 -7.99 -9.44
CA THR A 125 10.25 -7.91 -9.31
C THR A 125 10.82 -9.27 -8.93
N LEU A 126 10.19 -9.97 -7.99
CA LEU A 126 10.62 -11.29 -7.56
C LEU A 126 10.53 -12.32 -8.69
N VAL A 127 9.46 -12.32 -9.49
CA VAL A 127 9.34 -13.18 -10.68
C VAL A 127 10.53 -12.99 -11.62
N PHE A 128 10.85 -11.73 -11.94
CA PHE A 128 11.99 -11.41 -12.79
C PHE A 128 13.31 -11.90 -12.18
N MET A 129 13.54 -11.64 -10.89
CA MET A 129 14.76 -12.03 -10.20
C MET A 129 14.93 -13.57 -10.14
N LEU A 130 13.86 -14.32 -9.86
CA LEU A 130 13.90 -15.79 -9.85
C LEU A 130 14.21 -16.36 -11.24
N ALA A 131 13.58 -15.81 -12.28
CA ALA A 131 13.81 -16.26 -13.66
C ALA A 131 15.24 -15.96 -14.13
N ALA A 132 15.73 -14.74 -13.88
CA ALA A 132 17.05 -14.29 -14.30
C ALA A 132 18.16 -14.96 -13.48
N PHE A 133 18.08 -14.91 -12.15
CA PHE A 133 19.11 -15.46 -11.27
C PHE A 133 19.06 -16.97 -11.13
N GLY A 134 17.91 -17.61 -11.31
CA GLY A 134 17.85 -19.07 -11.41
C GLY A 134 18.62 -19.57 -12.63
N ASN A 135 18.39 -18.96 -13.82
CA ASN A 135 19.17 -19.26 -15.02
C ASN A 135 20.66 -18.92 -14.86
N PHE A 136 20.98 -17.80 -14.21
CA PHE A 136 22.38 -17.42 -14.01
C PHE A 136 23.08 -18.35 -13.00
N ALA A 137 22.39 -18.81 -11.96
CA ALA A 137 22.92 -19.78 -11.00
C ALA A 137 23.24 -21.12 -11.66
N THR A 138 22.37 -21.63 -12.55
CA THR A 138 22.64 -22.86 -13.31
C THR A 138 23.85 -22.69 -14.23
N TYR A 139 23.99 -21.53 -14.87
CA TYR A 139 25.18 -21.21 -15.67
C TYR A 139 26.47 -21.25 -14.85
N LEU A 140 26.49 -20.61 -13.67
CA LEU A 140 27.66 -20.60 -12.79
C LEU A 140 28.04 -22.00 -12.29
N MET A 141 27.06 -22.89 -12.11
CA MET A 141 27.30 -24.26 -11.67
C MET A 141 27.75 -25.18 -12.81
N GLN A 142 27.16 -25.05 -13.99
CA GLN A 142 27.51 -25.85 -15.16
C GLN A 142 28.87 -25.47 -15.72
N LYS A 143 29.23 -24.18 -15.73
CA LYS A 143 30.57 -23.72 -16.15
C LYS A 143 31.72 -24.36 -15.36
N LYS A 144 31.48 -24.78 -14.11
CA LYS A 144 32.48 -25.51 -13.31
C LYS A 144 32.59 -27.00 -13.68
N LYS A 145 31.56 -27.58 -14.30
CA LYS A 145 31.50 -29.01 -14.64
C LYS A 145 31.81 -29.26 -16.12
N ASP A 146 31.07 -28.62 -17.03
CA ASP A 146 31.22 -28.73 -18.48
C ASP A 146 30.87 -27.40 -19.19
N PRO A 147 31.82 -26.73 -19.85
CA PRO A 147 31.62 -25.39 -20.41
C PRO A 147 30.81 -25.33 -21.72
N GLU A 148 30.55 -26.46 -22.40
CA GLU A 148 29.96 -26.47 -23.74
C GLU A 148 28.44 -26.74 -23.81
N ILE A 149 27.76 -27.02 -22.68
CA ILE A 149 26.37 -27.54 -22.69
C ILE A 149 25.40 -26.74 -21.80
N TRP A 150 25.58 -25.41 -21.67
CA TRP A 150 24.58 -24.59 -20.98
C TRP A 150 23.56 -24.01 -21.95
N ASN A 151 22.27 -24.25 -21.68
CA ASN A 151 21.14 -23.67 -22.40
C ASN A 151 20.28 -22.84 -21.44
N PHE A 152 19.82 -21.69 -21.91
CA PHE A 152 18.89 -20.84 -21.16
C PHE A 152 17.49 -21.46 -21.16
N ASP A 153 16.91 -21.64 -19.97
CA ASP A 153 15.56 -22.19 -19.81
C ASP A 153 14.53 -21.06 -19.66
N VAL A 154 13.78 -20.82 -20.73
CA VAL A 154 12.69 -19.84 -20.80
C VAL A 154 11.52 -20.24 -19.87
N GLY A 155 11.38 -21.53 -19.56
CA GLY A 155 10.35 -22.07 -18.67
C GLY A 155 10.43 -21.52 -17.24
N TYR A 156 11.62 -21.09 -16.79
CA TYR A 156 11.81 -20.48 -15.46
C TYR A 156 10.92 -19.25 -15.27
N PHE A 157 10.73 -18.43 -16.31
CA PHE A 157 9.85 -17.27 -16.23
C PHE A 157 8.39 -17.67 -16.04
N ASN A 158 7.90 -18.64 -16.81
CA ASN A 158 6.53 -19.13 -16.73
C ASN A 158 6.24 -19.76 -15.36
N TRP A 159 7.18 -20.56 -14.83
CA TRP A 159 7.06 -21.16 -13.51
C TRP A 159 7.11 -20.11 -12.40
N ALA A 160 8.04 -19.16 -12.45
CA ALA A 160 8.13 -18.08 -11.48
C ALA A 160 6.86 -17.24 -11.47
N ALA A 161 6.37 -16.81 -12.63
CA ALA A 161 5.14 -16.05 -12.74
C ALA A 161 3.94 -16.81 -12.17
N SER A 162 3.77 -18.07 -12.56
CA SER A 162 2.63 -18.90 -12.13
C SER A 162 2.63 -19.11 -10.61
N VAL A 163 3.77 -19.48 -10.03
CA VAL A 163 3.86 -19.77 -8.60
C VAL A 163 3.78 -18.49 -7.78
N MET A 164 4.48 -17.42 -8.15
CA MET A 164 4.53 -16.21 -7.34
C MET A 164 3.23 -15.41 -7.38
N TYR A 165 2.61 -15.21 -8.56
CA TYR A 165 1.30 -14.58 -8.63
C TYR A 165 0.21 -15.46 -8.04
N GLY A 166 0.26 -16.77 -8.31
CA GLY A 166 -0.66 -17.74 -7.70
C GLY A 166 -0.60 -17.69 -6.18
N TYR A 167 0.61 -17.71 -5.60
CA TYR A 167 0.81 -17.60 -4.16
C TYR A 167 0.29 -16.26 -3.61
N ALA A 168 0.70 -15.14 -4.21
CA ALA A 168 0.34 -13.81 -3.75
C ALA A 168 -1.17 -13.52 -3.80
N ILE A 169 -1.92 -14.17 -4.70
CA ILE A 169 -3.36 -13.95 -4.84
C ILE A 169 -4.17 -15.00 -4.07
N VAL A 170 -3.87 -16.28 -4.28
CA VAL A 170 -4.70 -17.40 -3.81
C VAL A 170 -4.53 -17.62 -2.30
N VAL A 171 -3.29 -17.62 -1.79
CA VAL A 171 -3.04 -17.92 -0.38
C VAL A 171 -3.73 -16.90 0.55
N PRO A 172 -3.58 -15.57 0.34
CA PRO A 172 -4.23 -14.60 1.21
C PRO A 172 -5.76 -14.65 1.11
N ALA A 173 -6.30 -14.97 -0.06
CA ALA A 173 -7.75 -15.14 -0.26
C ALA A 173 -8.28 -16.37 0.50
N VAL A 174 -7.58 -17.50 0.46
CA VAL A 174 -7.94 -18.69 1.24
C VAL A 174 -7.92 -18.37 2.73
N PHE A 175 -6.87 -17.73 3.23
CA PHE A 175 -6.80 -17.32 4.63
C PHE A 175 -7.89 -16.32 5.00
N PHE A 176 -8.20 -15.36 4.13
CA PHE A 176 -9.33 -14.45 4.34
C PHE A 176 -10.65 -15.22 4.58
N PHE A 177 -10.97 -16.21 3.73
CA PHE A 177 -12.17 -17.04 3.91
C PHE A 177 -12.12 -17.90 5.17
N LEU A 178 -10.95 -18.46 5.52
CA LEU A 178 -10.77 -19.22 6.76
C LEU A 178 -11.02 -18.32 7.99
N PHE A 179 -10.39 -17.15 8.05
CA PHE A 179 -10.61 -16.20 9.14
C PHE A 179 -12.07 -15.73 9.22
N GLN A 180 -12.73 -15.52 8.07
CA GLN A 180 -14.16 -15.21 8.01
C GLN A 180 -15.04 -16.35 8.55
N TYR A 181 -14.66 -17.60 8.28
CA TYR A 181 -15.35 -18.80 8.78
C TYR A 181 -15.24 -18.94 10.30
N PHE A 182 -14.10 -18.61 10.89
CA PHE A 182 -13.90 -18.60 12.35
C PHE A 182 -14.48 -17.36 13.05
N GLY A 183 -15.26 -16.53 12.35
CA GLY A 183 -15.99 -15.41 12.93
C GLY A 183 -15.23 -14.08 13.01
N SER A 184 -14.00 -14.01 12.48
CA SER A 184 -13.30 -12.73 12.30
C SER A 184 -13.88 -11.94 11.13
N ARG A 185 -13.68 -10.62 11.11
CA ARG A 185 -14.04 -9.75 9.98
C ARG A 185 -12.78 -9.15 9.34
N PRO A 186 -11.94 -9.95 8.67
CA PRO A 186 -10.73 -9.46 8.03
C PRO A 186 -11.05 -8.58 6.81
N ASN A 187 -10.08 -7.78 6.38
CA ASN A 187 -10.14 -7.07 5.10
C ASN A 187 -9.24 -7.78 4.09
N LEU A 188 -9.79 -8.23 2.96
CA LEU A 188 -9.06 -8.99 1.94
C LEU A 188 -7.86 -8.20 1.37
N VAL A 189 -8.02 -6.89 1.16
CA VAL A 189 -6.95 -6.04 0.62
C VAL A 189 -5.79 -5.93 1.61
N ARG A 190 -6.07 -5.92 2.93
CA ARG A 190 -5.02 -5.97 3.95
C ARG A 190 -4.25 -7.28 3.93
N PHE A 191 -4.95 -8.39 3.70
CA PHE A 191 -4.32 -9.70 3.55
C PHE A 191 -3.41 -9.74 2.32
N TRP A 192 -3.87 -9.27 1.16
CA TRP A 192 -3.02 -9.16 -0.03
C TRP A 192 -1.83 -8.22 0.17
N CYS A 193 -2.05 -7.08 0.82
CA CYS A 193 -1.00 -6.14 1.19
C CYS A 193 0.07 -6.85 2.04
N MET A 194 -0.33 -7.35 3.21
CA MET A 194 0.56 -8.06 4.14
C MET A 194 1.32 -9.20 3.47
N TRP A 195 0.62 -10.10 2.76
CA TRP A 195 1.29 -11.24 2.11
C TRP A 195 2.24 -10.80 1.00
N GLY A 196 1.88 -9.79 0.21
CA GLY A 196 2.78 -9.24 -0.80
C GLY A 196 4.06 -8.68 -0.21
N TYR A 197 3.96 -7.90 0.87
CA TYR A 197 5.13 -7.37 1.58
C TYR A 197 6.00 -8.46 2.21
N SER A 198 5.41 -9.56 2.67
CA SER A 198 6.17 -10.71 3.19
C SER A 198 7.15 -11.31 2.17
N LEU A 199 6.87 -11.17 0.88
CA LEU A 199 7.71 -11.70 -0.20
C LEU A 199 8.96 -10.86 -0.46
N PHE A 200 9.01 -9.62 0.05
CA PHE A 200 10.11 -8.69 -0.23
C PHE A 200 11.48 -9.27 0.13
N VAL A 201 11.59 -9.99 1.26
CA VAL A 201 12.86 -10.58 1.71
C VAL A 201 13.47 -11.57 0.71
N PHE A 202 12.67 -12.16 -0.18
CA PHE A 202 13.17 -13.07 -1.20
C PHE A 202 13.85 -12.34 -2.37
N ILE A 203 13.60 -11.04 -2.57
CA ILE A 203 14.27 -10.24 -3.60
C ILE A 203 15.78 -10.14 -3.30
N PRO A 204 16.25 -9.60 -2.15
CA PRO A 204 17.67 -9.60 -1.85
C PRO A 204 18.22 -11.02 -1.66
N ALA A 205 17.41 -11.97 -1.16
CA ALA A 205 17.83 -13.37 -1.06
C ALA A 205 18.19 -13.98 -2.41
N SER A 206 17.42 -13.69 -3.47
CA SER A 206 17.67 -14.21 -4.81
C SER A 206 19.04 -13.79 -5.37
N VAL A 207 19.53 -12.60 -5.02
CA VAL A 207 20.88 -12.14 -5.35
C VAL A 207 21.93 -12.93 -4.56
N LEU A 208 21.71 -13.08 -3.24
CA LEU A 208 22.64 -13.79 -2.36
C LEU A 208 22.75 -15.29 -2.72
N LEU A 209 21.68 -15.90 -3.24
CA LEU A 209 21.66 -17.30 -3.69
C LEU A 209 22.54 -17.56 -4.93
N LEU A 210 23.00 -16.52 -5.62
CA LEU A 210 23.97 -16.67 -6.72
C LEU A 210 25.31 -17.24 -6.27
N ILE A 211 25.67 -17.07 -4.98
CA ILE A 211 26.93 -17.58 -4.44
C ILE A 211 26.93 -19.12 -4.59
N PRO A 212 27.91 -19.71 -5.31
CA PRO A 212 27.94 -21.14 -5.62
C PRO A 212 28.51 -21.95 -4.45
N VAL A 213 27.95 -21.73 -3.24
CA VAL A 213 28.30 -22.41 -1.99
C VAL A 213 27.02 -22.97 -1.39
N GLU A 214 26.85 -24.29 -1.44
CA GLU A 214 25.60 -24.96 -1.11
C GLU A 214 25.14 -24.71 0.33
N PHE A 215 26.08 -24.81 1.29
CA PHE A 215 25.78 -24.52 2.70
C PHE A 215 25.25 -23.09 2.89
N LEU A 216 25.86 -22.10 2.22
CA LEU A 216 25.43 -20.70 2.31
C LEU A 216 24.03 -20.50 1.71
N ARG A 217 23.71 -21.17 0.60
CA ARG A 217 22.38 -21.12 -0.01
C ARG A 217 21.28 -21.63 0.94
N TRP A 218 21.55 -22.73 1.66
CA TRP A 218 20.65 -23.24 2.68
C TRP A 218 20.47 -22.27 3.85
N VAL A 219 21.55 -21.64 4.32
CA VAL A 219 21.47 -20.63 5.38
C VAL A 219 20.66 -19.43 4.93
N ILE A 220 20.92 -18.88 3.73
CA ILE A 220 20.19 -17.74 3.18
C ILE A 220 18.69 -18.06 3.08
N ILE A 221 18.32 -19.20 2.49
CA ILE A 221 16.89 -19.51 2.33
C ILE A 221 16.20 -19.78 3.66
N ALA A 222 16.89 -20.40 4.62
CA ALA A 222 16.34 -20.62 5.96
C ALA A 222 16.11 -19.29 6.69
N LEU A 223 17.06 -18.34 6.58
CA LEU A 223 16.92 -17.01 7.17
C LEU A 223 15.81 -16.19 6.49
N SER A 224 15.76 -16.16 5.17
CA SER A 224 14.72 -15.43 4.42
C SER A 224 13.33 -16.04 4.64
N GLY A 225 13.22 -17.37 4.59
CA GLY A 225 11.98 -18.08 4.90
C GLY A 225 11.54 -17.88 6.34
N GLY A 226 12.48 -17.91 7.28
CA GLY A 226 12.24 -17.62 8.70
C GLY A 226 11.76 -16.19 8.93
N ALA A 227 12.43 -15.18 8.36
CA ALA A 227 12.05 -13.78 8.47
C ALA A 227 10.65 -13.52 7.87
N SER A 228 10.39 -14.08 6.69
CA SER A 228 9.08 -13.96 6.03
C SER A 228 7.96 -14.62 6.84
N SER A 229 8.21 -15.83 7.37
CA SER A 229 7.26 -16.56 8.23
C SER A 229 7.01 -15.81 9.54
N TRP A 230 8.07 -15.28 10.14
CA TRP A 230 8.00 -14.49 11.37
C TRP A 230 7.15 -13.23 11.19
N PHE A 231 7.35 -12.52 10.07
CA PHE A 231 6.52 -11.37 9.70
C PHE A 231 5.04 -11.74 9.64
N ILE A 232 4.67 -12.82 8.93
CA ILE A 232 3.26 -13.27 8.85
C ILE A 232 2.70 -13.63 10.23
N VAL A 233 3.47 -14.35 11.05
CA VAL A 233 3.05 -14.75 12.40
C VAL A 233 2.74 -13.54 13.27
N LEU A 234 3.59 -12.51 13.28
CA LEU A 234 3.37 -11.33 14.10
C LEU A 234 2.10 -10.57 13.68
N ASN A 235 1.92 -10.37 12.38
CA ASN A 235 0.76 -9.64 11.86
C ASN A 235 -0.57 -10.40 12.05
N LEU A 236 -0.56 -11.74 11.93
CA LEU A 236 -1.76 -12.54 12.16
C LEU A 236 -2.09 -12.74 13.64
N LYS A 237 -1.09 -12.69 14.53
CA LYS A 237 -1.32 -12.70 15.99
C LYS A 237 -2.13 -11.50 16.44
N ASP A 238 -1.87 -10.32 15.87
CA ASP A 238 -2.66 -9.12 16.16
C ASP A 238 -4.15 -9.25 15.75
N CYS A 239 -4.46 -10.18 14.84
CA CYS A 239 -5.82 -10.46 14.37
C CYS A 239 -6.60 -11.47 15.22
N THR A 240 -5.95 -12.10 16.21
CA THR A 240 -6.35 -13.41 16.71
C THR A 240 -6.44 -13.47 18.23
N GLN A 241 -7.57 -13.98 18.75
CA GLN A 241 -7.70 -14.41 20.15
C GLN A 241 -8.36 -15.81 20.19
N GLY A 242 -7.56 -16.88 20.18
CA GLY A 242 -8.08 -18.26 20.29
C GLY A 242 -7.12 -19.35 19.82
N ALA A 243 -7.34 -20.58 20.31
CA ALA A 243 -6.51 -21.75 19.97
C ALA A 243 -6.68 -22.21 18.52
N ASP A 244 -7.91 -22.20 17.98
CA ASP A 244 -8.18 -22.59 16.58
C ASP A 244 -7.48 -21.68 15.57
N MET A 245 -7.34 -20.40 15.90
CA MET A 245 -6.63 -19.44 15.07
C MET A 245 -5.09 -19.59 15.17
N MET A 246 -4.55 -20.20 16.24
CA MET A 246 -3.12 -20.55 16.26
C MET A 246 -2.78 -21.60 15.19
N VAL A 247 -3.71 -22.52 14.89
CA VAL A 247 -3.53 -23.50 13.81
C VAL A 247 -3.45 -22.78 12.46
N LEU A 248 -4.29 -21.77 12.23
CA LEU A 248 -4.22 -20.94 11.03
C LEU A 248 -2.87 -20.22 10.93
N ILE A 249 -2.42 -19.58 12.00
CA ILE A 249 -1.12 -18.90 12.03
C ILE A 249 0.03 -19.86 11.74
N ALA A 250 0.02 -21.05 12.37
CA ALA A 250 1.03 -22.08 12.15
C ALA A 250 1.01 -22.57 10.69
N SER A 251 -0.17 -22.77 10.11
CA SER A 251 -0.30 -23.16 8.70
C SER A 251 0.19 -22.08 7.73
N ALA A 252 -0.06 -20.79 8.04
CA ALA A 252 0.43 -19.66 7.25
C ALA A 252 1.96 -19.58 7.28
N ALA A 253 2.55 -19.74 8.47
CA ALA A 253 4.00 -19.80 8.64
C ALA A 253 4.62 -20.99 7.89
N ALA A 254 3.99 -22.16 7.97
CA ALA A 254 4.45 -23.36 7.26
C ALA A 254 4.41 -23.17 5.74
N LEU A 255 3.34 -22.58 5.20
CA LEU A 255 3.23 -22.26 3.77
C LEU A 255 4.28 -21.24 3.32
N GLN A 256 4.57 -20.23 4.16
CA GLN A 256 5.59 -19.24 3.87
C GLN A 256 6.99 -19.85 3.83
N PHE A 257 7.30 -20.75 4.76
CA PHE A 257 8.56 -21.48 4.76
C PHE A 257 8.65 -22.49 3.60
N ALA A 258 7.55 -23.17 3.28
CA ALA A 258 7.46 -24.08 2.14
C ALA A 258 7.71 -23.35 0.81
N LEU A 259 7.20 -22.12 0.65
CA LEU A 259 7.52 -21.28 -0.51
C LEU A 259 9.03 -20.99 -0.59
N ALA A 260 9.68 -20.70 0.54
CA ALA A 260 11.13 -20.47 0.57
C ALA A 260 11.89 -21.73 0.09
N LEU A 261 11.52 -22.90 0.62
CA LEU A 261 12.12 -24.17 0.19
C LEU A 261 11.89 -24.43 -1.29
N PHE A 262 10.68 -24.16 -1.80
CA PHE A 262 10.37 -24.27 -3.22
C PHE A 262 11.28 -23.36 -4.07
N ILE A 263 11.45 -22.09 -3.67
CA ILE A 263 12.31 -21.14 -4.37
C ILE A 263 13.74 -21.69 -4.50
N LYS A 264 14.32 -22.17 -3.39
CA LYS A 264 15.69 -22.71 -3.42
C LYS A 264 15.79 -23.99 -4.25
N VAL A 265 14.89 -24.94 -4.04
CA VAL A 265 14.96 -26.27 -4.69
C VAL A 265 14.63 -26.18 -6.19
N PHE A 266 13.75 -25.28 -6.61
CA PHE A 266 13.35 -25.18 -8.01
C PHE A 266 14.29 -24.28 -8.82
N PHE A 267 14.63 -23.09 -8.30
CA PHE A 267 15.40 -22.10 -9.05
C PHE A 267 16.90 -22.13 -8.79
N PHE A 268 17.33 -22.59 -7.60
CA PHE A 268 18.73 -22.49 -7.14
C PHE A 268 19.31 -23.83 -6.65
N ALA A 269 18.82 -24.94 -7.23
CA ALA A 269 19.35 -26.28 -7.00
C ALA A 269 20.82 -26.41 -7.38
#